data_AF-A0A2H6MYZ0-F1
#
_entry.id   AF-A0A2H6MYZ0-F1
#
_cell.length_a   1.000
_cell.length_b   1.000
_cell.length_c   1.000
_cell.angle_alpha   90.00
_cell.angle_beta   90.00
_cell.angle_gamma   90.00
#
_symmetry.space_group_name_H-M   'P 1'
#
loop_
_entity.id
_entity.type
_entity.pdbx_description
1 polymer ?
#
loop_
_entity_poly.entity_id
_entity_poly.type
_entity_poly.pdbx_seq_one_letter_code
_entity_poly.pdbx_strand_id
1 'polypeptide(L)'
;TGVTGSCLALCLSSDLKSLSVVTEVDKGPDTDSEITYFQMDTSLLSTYLPEVTRMARKFTHISTLLQYIKLSLTCMCEAWEEILLQMDSRLTKFVQEKNTTTSVQDEFMELLLWGKASIELQALLMNQLTVK
;
A
#
# COMPACT_ATOMS: atom_id res chain seq x y z
N THR A 1 36.26 -4.81 7.40
CA THR A 1 36.69 -5.20 6.04
C THR A 1 35.44 -5.56 5.27
N GLY A 2 34.98 -4.65 4.41
CA GLY A 2 33.77 -4.84 3.60
C GLY A 2 34.11 -5.44 2.24
N VAL A 3 33.10 -5.96 1.56
CA VAL A 3 33.20 -6.34 0.14
C VAL A 3 33.33 -5.05 -0.68
N THR A 4 34.37 -4.94 -1.51
CA THR A 4 34.65 -3.76 -2.34
C THR A 4 34.38 -4.05 -3.81
N GLY A 5 33.86 -3.07 -4.53
CA GLY A 5 33.53 -3.22 -5.95
C GLY A 5 32.13 -3.79 -6.21
N SER A 6 31.89 -4.20 -7.45
CA SER A 6 30.63 -4.76 -7.91
C SER A 6 30.63 -6.29 -7.76
N CYS A 7 29.60 -6.87 -7.16
CA CYS A 7 29.47 -8.33 -7.05
C CYS A 7 29.13 -8.95 -8.40
N LEU A 8 30.01 -9.81 -8.91
CA LEU A 8 29.79 -10.60 -10.12
C LEU A 8 29.09 -11.93 -9.81
N ALA A 9 29.48 -12.60 -8.73
CA ALA A 9 28.91 -13.89 -8.34
C ALA A 9 28.80 -14.04 -6.83
N LEU A 10 27.73 -14.69 -6.39
CA LEU A 10 27.46 -15.04 -5.01
C LEU A 10 27.10 -16.52 -4.94
N CYS A 11 27.75 -17.26 -4.04
CA CYS A 11 27.40 -18.64 -3.75
C CYS A 11 27.46 -18.88 -2.24
N LEU A 12 26.29 -19.17 -1.68
CA LEU A 12 26.13 -19.55 -0.27
C LEU A 12 26.25 -21.07 -0.17
N SER A 13 27.10 -21.56 0.74
CA SER A 13 27.31 -23.00 0.89
C SER A 13 26.03 -23.69 1.38
N SER A 14 25.81 -24.94 0.96
CA SER A 14 24.64 -25.73 1.34
C SER A 14 24.60 -26.04 2.84
N ASP A 15 25.75 -26.07 3.50
CA ASP A 15 25.88 -26.22 4.95
C ASP A 15 25.84 -24.87 5.71
N LEU A 16 25.69 -23.76 4.98
CA LEU A 16 25.62 -22.39 5.47
C LEU A 16 26.83 -21.95 6.31
N LYS A 17 27.98 -22.62 6.18
CA LYS A 17 29.20 -22.24 6.90
C LYS A 17 29.98 -21.14 6.20
N SER A 18 29.83 -20.98 4.89
CA SER A 18 30.52 -19.90 4.19
C SER A 18 29.71 -19.31 3.05
N LEU A 19 29.92 -18.01 2.84
CA LEU A 19 29.44 -17.28 1.69
C LEU A 19 30.65 -16.90 0.82
N SER A 20 30.65 -17.39 -0.41
CA SER A 20 31.65 -17.03 -1.41
C SER A 20 31.14 -15.90 -2.29
N VAL A 21 32.00 -14.90 -2.51
CA VAL A 21 31.67 -13.66 -3.24
C VAL A 21 32.80 -13.37 -4.22
N VAL A 22 32.47 -13.19 -5.49
CA VAL A 22 33.39 -12.69 -6.51
C VAL A 22 33.00 -11.25 -6.83
N THR A 23 33.96 -10.34 -6.73
CA THR A 23 33.77 -8.92 -7.01
C THR A 23 34.71 -8.41 -8.07
N GLU A 24 34.24 -7.47 -8.86
CA GLU A 24 35.02 -6.68 -9.78
C GLU A 24 35.27 -5.30 -9.19
N VAL A 25 36.53 -4.93 -9.03
CA VAL A 25 36.94 -3.60 -8.60
C VAL A 25 37.52 -2.89 -9.81
N ASP A 26 36.78 -1.91 -10.32
CA ASP A 26 37.26 -1.01 -11.36
C ASP A 26 38.32 -0.08 -10.75
N LYS A 27 39.52 -0.08 -11.35
CA LYS A 27 40.66 0.73 -10.90
C LYS A 27 40.80 2.05 -11.67
N GLY A 28 39.92 2.30 -12.65
CA GLY A 28 39.89 3.53 -13.46
C GLY A 28 40.10 3.25 -14.95
N PRO A 29 39.95 4.28 -15.81
CA PRO A 29 39.77 4.15 -17.25
C PRO A 29 40.98 3.55 -18.02
N ASP A 30 42.17 3.56 -17.43
CA ASP A 30 43.42 3.08 -18.05
C ASP A 30 43.96 1.77 -17.44
N THR A 31 43.22 1.15 -16.52
CA THR A 31 43.63 -0.09 -15.83
C THR A 31 42.52 -1.13 -15.92
N ASP A 32 42.89 -2.36 -16.26
CA ASP A 32 41.96 -3.49 -16.27
C ASP A 32 41.32 -3.69 -14.90
N SER A 33 40.02 -4.00 -14.91
CA SER A 33 39.26 -4.35 -13.72
C SER A 33 39.92 -5.51 -12.95
N GLU A 34 40.00 -5.39 -11.63
CA GLU A 34 40.53 -6.45 -10.78
C GLU A 34 39.40 -7.34 -10.27
N ILE A 35 39.44 -8.62 -10.61
CA ILE A 35 38.52 -9.63 -10.05
C ILE A 35 39.11 -10.13 -8.73
N THR A 36 38.35 -9.97 -7.66
CA THR A 36 38.69 -10.37 -6.30
C THR A 36 37.72 -11.44 -5.80
N TYR A 37 38.24 -12.40 -5.03
CA TYR A 37 37.45 -13.45 -4.40
C TYR A 37 37.48 -13.30 -2.88
N PHE A 38 36.30 -13.33 -2.27
CA PHE A 38 36.10 -13.30 -0.83
C PHE A 38 35.35 -14.55 -0.37
N GLN A 39 35.78 -15.10 0.77
CA GLN A 39 35.03 -16.11 1.49
C GLN A 39 34.73 -15.59 2.89
N MET A 40 33.46 -15.47 3.21
CA MET A 40 32.97 -14.98 4.49
C MET A 40 32.51 -16.15 5.34
N ASP A 41 32.86 -16.13 6.63
CA ASP A 41 32.37 -17.10 7.59
C ASP A 41 30.92 -16.79 7.98
N THR A 42 30.03 -17.76 7.76
CA THR A 42 28.63 -17.72 8.16
C THR A 42 28.29 -18.82 9.16
N SER A 43 29.29 -19.35 9.87
CA SER A 43 29.15 -20.41 10.89
C SER A 43 28.03 -20.17 11.90
N LEU A 44 27.72 -18.92 12.25
CA LEU A 44 26.59 -18.58 13.12
C LEU A 44 25.24 -18.99 12.52
N LEU A 45 25.03 -18.80 11.21
CA LEU A 45 23.83 -19.25 10.50
C LEU A 45 23.72 -20.77 10.48
N SER A 46 24.85 -21.45 10.31
CA SER A 46 24.91 -22.92 10.36
C SER A 46 24.57 -23.45 11.75
N THR A 47 25.14 -22.83 12.80
CA THR A 47 24.96 -23.25 14.20
C THR A 47 23.53 -23.05 14.69
N TYR A 48 22.90 -21.94 14.33
CA TYR A 48 21.53 -21.58 14.73
C TYR A 48 20.51 -21.72 13.59
N LEU A 49 20.76 -22.65 12.66
CA LEU A 49 19.91 -22.87 11.50
C LEU A 49 18.42 -23.07 11.84
N PRO A 50 18.03 -23.93 12.81
CA PRO A 50 16.62 -24.13 13.10
C PRO A 50 15.97 -22.87 13.70
N GLU A 51 16.69 -22.11 14.53
CA GLU A 51 16.21 -20.86 15.12
C GLU A 51 16.02 -19.77 14.06
N VAL A 52 17.02 -19.57 13.21
CA VAL A 52 16.98 -18.59 12.12
C VAL A 52 15.88 -18.96 11.13
N THR A 53 15.72 -20.24 10.79
CA THR A 53 14.64 -20.70 9.90
C THR A 53 13.26 -20.43 10.52
N ARG A 54 13.08 -20.72 11.81
CA ARG A 54 11.82 -20.45 12.52
C ARG A 54 11.52 -18.96 12.58
N MET A 55 12.54 -18.15 12.90
CA MET A 55 12.44 -16.70 12.95
C MET A 55 12.10 -16.12 11.58
N ALA A 56 12.81 -16.50 10.52
CA ALA A 56 12.55 -16.07 9.16
C ALA A 56 11.11 -16.35 8.74
N ARG A 57 10.60 -17.57 8.98
CA ARG A 57 9.20 -17.92 8.69
C ARG A 57 8.22 -17.00 9.43
N LYS A 58 8.44 -16.76 10.72
CA LYS A 58 7.58 -15.86 11.51
C LYS A 58 7.64 -14.43 11.01
N PHE A 59 8.81 -13.92 10.67
CA PHE A 59 8.96 -12.58 10.09
C PHE A 59 8.27 -12.47 8.74
N THR A 60 8.40 -13.46 7.86
CA THR A 60 7.66 -13.47 6.58
C THR A 60 6.16 -13.38 6.82
N HIS A 61 5.60 -14.19 7.72
CA HIS A 61 4.17 -14.12 8.05
C HIS A 61 3.76 -12.76 8.61
N ILE A 62 4.55 -12.19 9.53
CA ILE A 62 4.28 -10.86 10.11
C ILE A 62 4.30 -9.79 9.01
N SER A 63 5.32 -9.79 8.14
CA SER A 63 5.42 -8.84 7.03
C SER A 63 4.24 -8.96 6.06
N THR A 64 3.82 -10.18 5.72
CA THR A 64 2.64 -10.41 4.89
C THR A 64 1.37 -9.89 5.56
N LEU A 65 1.19 -10.13 6.86
CA LEU A 65 0.02 -9.65 7.61
C LEU A 65 0.00 -8.12 7.71
N LEU A 66 1.15 -7.47 7.91
CA LEU A 66 1.25 -6.01 7.90
C LEU A 66 0.88 -5.44 6.53
N GLN A 67 1.35 -6.06 5.45
CA GLN A 67 0.97 -5.65 4.10
C GLN A 67 -0.53 -5.85 3.85
N TYR A 68 -1.10 -6.95 4.34
CA TYR A 68 -2.53 -7.22 4.25
C TYR A 68 -3.35 -6.16 4.99
N ILE A 69 -2.99 -5.81 6.23
CA ILE A 69 -3.66 -4.78 7.02
C ILE A 69 -3.62 -3.42 6.30
N LYS A 70 -2.46 -3.05 5.73
CA LYS A 70 -2.34 -1.81 4.95
C LYS A 70 -3.30 -1.81 3.76
N LEU A 71 -3.32 -2.90 3.00
CA LEU A 71 -4.21 -3.03 1.85
C LEU A 71 -5.68 -2.97 2.27
N SER A 72 -6.07 -3.68 3.33
CA SER A 72 -7.44 -3.65 3.85
C SER A 72 -7.84 -2.24 4.28
N LEU A 73 -6.95 -1.51 4.96
CA LEU A 73 -7.22 -0.13 5.36
C LEU A 73 -7.39 0.79 4.14
N THR A 74 -6.51 0.66 3.14
CA THR A 74 -6.63 1.41 1.88
C THR A 74 -7.98 1.13 1.21
N CYS A 75 -8.39 -0.13 1.07
CA CYS A 75 -9.68 -0.46 0.49
C CYS A 75 -10.86 0.10 1.30
N MET A 76 -10.78 0.14 2.63
CA MET A 76 -11.79 0.77 3.47
C MET A 76 -11.86 2.29 3.23
N CYS A 77 -10.71 2.96 3.14
CA CYS A 77 -10.65 4.39 2.85
C CYS A 77 -11.22 4.69 1.45
N GLU A 78 -10.83 3.93 0.44
CA GLU A 78 -11.34 4.10 -0.93
C GLU A 78 -12.86 3.92 -0.99
N ALA A 79 -13.40 2.87 -0.36
CA ALA A 79 -14.84 2.64 -0.31
C ALA A 79 -15.59 3.77 0.42
N TRP A 80 -15.01 4.28 1.51
CA TRP A 80 -15.56 5.41 2.24
C TRP A 80 -15.55 6.70 1.41
N GLU A 81 -14.42 7.01 0.78
CA GLU A 81 -14.25 8.19 -0.06
C GLU A 81 -15.16 8.15 -1.28
N GLU A 82 -15.32 7.00 -1.92
CA GLU A 82 -16.24 6.84 -3.06
C GLU A 82 -17.69 7.13 -2.66
N ILE A 83 -18.16 6.58 -1.52
CA ILE A 83 -19.52 6.85 -1.03
C ILE A 83 -19.68 8.34 -0.70
N LEU A 84 -18.70 8.93 -0.03
CA LEU A 84 -18.72 10.34 0.35
C LEU A 84 -18.77 11.25 -0.88
N LEU A 85 -17.95 10.96 -1.90
CA LEU A 85 -17.91 11.68 -3.16
C LEU A 85 -19.22 11.53 -3.95
N GLN A 86 -19.80 10.33 -3.99
CA GLN A 86 -21.09 10.11 -4.65
C GLN A 86 -22.22 10.91 -4.00
N MET A 87 -22.27 10.96 -2.66
CA MET A 87 -23.25 11.76 -1.94
C MET A 87 -23.05 13.26 -2.20
N ASP A 88 -21.81 13.75 -2.08
CA ASP A 88 -21.49 15.16 -2.29
C ASP A 88 -21.79 15.61 -3.73
N SER A 89 -21.45 14.79 -4.72
CA SER A 89 -21.74 15.06 -6.13
C SER A 89 -23.25 15.15 -6.39
N ARG A 90 -24.05 14.24 -5.84
CA ARG A 90 -25.51 14.25 -6.00
C ARG A 90 -26.14 15.48 -5.35
N LEU A 91 -25.71 15.83 -4.14
CA LEU A 91 -26.20 17.02 -3.43
C LEU A 91 -25.76 18.32 -4.12
N THR A 92 -24.53 18.39 -4.63
CA THR A 92 -24.04 19.57 -5.36
C THR A 92 -24.80 19.77 -6.67
N LYS A 93 -25.05 18.69 -7.43
CA LYS A 93 -25.88 18.76 -8.65
C LYS A 93 -27.29 19.24 -8.35
N PHE A 94 -27.89 18.76 -7.27
CA PHE A 94 -29.20 19.21 -6.80
C PHE A 94 -29.24 20.74 -6.57
N VAL A 95 -28.25 21.30 -5.87
CA VAL A 95 -28.15 22.75 -5.64
C VAL A 95 -28.02 23.52 -6.95
N GLN A 96 -27.18 23.03 -7.87
CA GLN A 96 -26.91 23.71 -9.14
C GLN A 96 -28.12 23.69 -10.07
N GLU A 97 -28.84 22.59 -10.16
CA GLU A 97 -30.01 22.44 -11.05
C GLU A 97 -31.20 23.28 -10.60
N LYS A 98 -31.34 23.51 -9.29
CA LYS A 98 -32.52 24.17 -8.71
C LYS A 98 -32.52 25.70 -8.84
N ASN A 99 -31.36 26.36 -9.02
CA ASN A 99 -31.25 27.83 -9.11
C ASN A 99 -31.99 28.59 -7.98
N THR A 100 -32.09 28.00 -6.79
CA THR A 100 -32.82 28.58 -5.64
C THR A 100 -31.91 29.21 -4.61
N THR A 101 -32.45 30.14 -3.81
CA THR A 101 -31.76 30.82 -2.69
C THR A 101 -31.68 29.99 -1.41
N THR A 102 -32.40 28.86 -1.33
CA THR A 102 -32.43 27.96 -0.17
C THR A 102 -31.29 26.95 -0.20
N SER A 103 -30.68 26.67 0.96
CA SER A 103 -29.63 25.67 1.06
C SER A 103 -30.23 24.25 1.08
N VAL A 104 -29.41 23.24 0.73
CA VAL A 104 -29.80 21.82 0.86
C VAL A 104 -30.28 21.48 2.27
N GLN A 105 -29.61 22.05 3.27
CA GLN A 105 -29.95 21.85 4.67
C GLN A 105 -31.37 22.34 4.99
N ASP A 106 -31.78 23.48 4.45
CA ASP A 106 -33.11 24.06 4.70
C ASP A 106 -34.22 23.13 4.16
N GLU A 107 -34.00 22.53 2.99
CA GLU A 107 -34.97 21.61 2.39
C GLU A 107 -35.09 20.29 3.15
N PHE A 108 -33.97 19.73 3.61
CA PHE A 108 -34.01 18.54 4.47
C PHE A 108 -34.63 18.85 5.84
N MET A 109 -34.43 20.04 6.38
CA MET A 109 -35.09 20.49 7.61
C MET A 109 -36.60 20.69 7.40
N GLU A 110 -37.02 21.23 6.25
CA GLU A 110 -38.44 21.35 5.91
C GLU A 110 -39.11 19.97 5.81
N LEU A 111 -38.46 19.05 5.12
CA LEU A 111 -38.89 17.66 5.02
C LEU A 111 -39.00 17.00 6.40
N LEU A 112 -38.03 17.21 7.28
CA LEU A 112 -38.01 16.63 8.63
C LEU A 112 -39.11 17.21 9.53
N LEU A 113 -39.30 18.53 9.52
CA LEU A 113 -40.21 19.23 10.43
C LEU A 113 -41.67 19.13 10.00
N TRP A 114 -41.94 19.18 8.68
CA TRP A 114 -43.30 19.23 8.14
C TRP A 114 -43.68 18.02 7.29
N GLY A 115 -42.76 17.09 7.02
CA GLY A 115 -43.02 15.90 6.20
C GLY A 115 -43.24 16.20 4.71
N LYS A 116 -42.90 17.42 4.25
CA LYS A 116 -43.12 17.87 2.87
C LYS A 116 -41.78 18.03 2.17
N ALA A 117 -41.57 17.29 1.08
CA ALA A 117 -40.44 17.48 0.19
C ALA A 117 -40.82 18.43 -0.96
N SER A 118 -39.87 19.25 -1.41
CA SER A 118 -40.00 19.94 -2.70
C SER A 118 -40.06 18.92 -3.85
N ILE A 119 -40.60 19.32 -5.00
CA ILE A 119 -40.69 18.43 -6.18
C ILE A 119 -39.29 17.99 -6.62
N GLU A 120 -38.31 18.89 -6.58
CA GLU A 120 -36.94 18.53 -6.92
C GLU A 120 -36.32 17.61 -5.87
N LEU A 121 -36.53 17.86 -4.57
CA LEU A 121 -35.98 17.01 -3.50
C LEU A 121 -36.59 15.61 -3.55
N GLN A 122 -37.89 15.52 -3.84
CA GLN A 122 -38.56 14.23 -4.00
C GLN A 122 -38.01 13.45 -5.20
N ALA A 123 -37.73 14.14 -6.33
CA ALA A 123 -37.11 13.51 -7.49
C ALA A 123 -35.66 13.07 -7.21
N LEU A 124 -34.88 13.89 -6.50
CA LEU A 124 -33.54 13.52 -6.02
C LEU A 124 -33.61 12.25 -5.18
N LEU A 125 -34.44 12.24 -4.14
CA LEU A 125 -34.57 11.13 -3.20
C LEU A 125 -35.03 9.83 -3.88
N MET A 126 -36.02 9.90 -4.78
CA MET A 126 -36.63 8.72 -5.39
C MET A 126 -35.90 8.21 -6.63
N ASN A 127 -35.23 9.07 -7.39
CA ASN A 127 -34.66 8.68 -8.70
C ASN A 127 -33.14 8.72 -8.74
N GLN A 128 -32.49 9.50 -7.86
CA GLN A 128 -31.04 9.74 -7.94
C GLN A 128 -30.29 9.31 -6.68
N LEU A 129 -30.91 9.35 -5.51
CA LEU A 129 -30.26 9.06 -4.23
C LEU A 129 -30.51 7.63 -3.75
N THR A 130 -31.74 7.14 -3.87
CA THR A 130 -32.06 5.73 -3.63
C THR A 130 -31.75 4.91 -4.88
N VAL A 131 -30.95 3.85 -4.71
CA VAL A 131 -30.77 2.84 -5.76
C VAL A 131 -32.05 2.00 -5.82
N LYS A 132 -32.46 1.63 -7.04
CA LYS A 132 -33.54 0.65 -7.25
C LYS A 132 -33.14 -0.74 -6.77
#